data_AF-A0A1G4SY50-F1
#
_entry.id   AF-A0A1G4SY50-F1
#
_cell.length_a   1.000
_cell.length_b   1.000
_cell.length_c   1.000
_cell.angle_alpha   90.00
_cell.angle_beta   90.00
_cell.angle_gamma   90.00
#
_symmetry.space_group_name_H-M   'P 1'
#
loop_
_entity.id
_entity.type
_entity.pdbx_description
1 polymer ?
#
loop_
_entity_poly.entity_id
_entity_poly.type
_entity_poly.pdbx_seq_one_letter_code
_entity_poly.pdbx_strand_id
1 'polypeptide(L)'
;MEQTLSYEKIFEWVRDIQDAHDSGKPYEEKLKLLKTNVTYPDVEELLRHTDQSVEFVAKRLFHHRSVLPGDLSREELIGLVEQLMQCSGEEWEMDIWLDMITSSVADPSISDYIFWSDEDLSAEEIVDKALAYKPILL
;
A
#
# COMPACT_ATOMS: atom_id res chain seq x y z
N MET A 1 8.74 -4.71 12.71
CA MET A 1 9.03 -3.54 13.57
C MET A 1 7.69 -2.92 13.95
N GLU A 2 7.55 -2.38 15.15
CA GLU A 2 6.33 -1.66 15.55
C GLU A 2 6.50 -0.17 15.23
N GLN A 3 5.43 0.47 14.78
CA GLN A 3 5.43 1.91 14.54
C GLN A 3 5.55 2.65 15.88
N THR A 4 6.51 3.55 15.98
CA THR A 4 6.84 4.27 17.22
C THR A 4 6.43 5.74 17.19
N LEU A 5 6.15 6.29 16.00
CA LEU A 5 5.79 7.70 15.83
C LEU A 5 4.27 7.92 15.84
N SER A 6 3.85 9.03 16.44
CA SER A 6 2.48 9.52 16.33
C SER A 6 2.19 10.03 14.92
N TYR A 7 0.91 10.09 14.57
CA TYR A 7 0.45 10.59 13.28
C TYR A 7 0.94 12.03 13.02
N GLU A 8 0.85 12.91 14.03
CA GLU A 8 1.27 14.31 13.90
C GLU A 8 2.76 14.41 13.56
N LYS A 9 3.58 13.52 14.13
CA LYS A 9 5.02 13.52 13.89
C LYS A 9 5.36 13.01 12.50
N ILE A 10 4.66 11.97 12.03
CA ILE A 10 4.77 11.48 10.66
C ILE A 10 4.38 12.59 9.67
N PHE A 11 3.24 13.23 9.90
CA PHE A 11 2.74 14.32 9.05
C PHE A 11 3.76 15.47 8.95
N GLU A 12 4.30 15.93 10.09
CA GLU A 12 5.35 16.96 10.13
C GLU A 12 6.57 16.55 9.29
N TRP A 13 7.04 15.31 9.46
CA TRP A 13 8.23 14.83 8.77
C TRP A 13 8.01 14.66 7.27
N VAL A 14 6.86 14.14 6.86
CA VAL A 14 6.48 14.02 5.44
C VAL A 14 6.47 15.40 4.79
N ARG A 15 5.79 16.37 5.41
CA ARG A 15 5.76 17.75 4.90
C ARG A 15 7.16 18.32 4.74
N ASP A 16 7.99 18.21 5.77
CA ASP A 16 9.32 18.77 5.73
C ASP A 16 10.22 18.09 4.67
N ILE A 17 10.02 16.79 4.41
CA ILE A 17 10.73 16.07 3.35
C ILE A 17 10.27 16.54 1.98
N GLN A 18 8.96 16.65 1.74
CA GLN A 18 8.40 17.14 0.47
C GLN A 18 8.85 18.59 0.20
N ASP A 19 8.74 19.49 1.18
CA ASP A 19 9.19 20.88 1.07
C ASP A 19 10.70 20.97 0.76
N ALA A 20 11.51 20.11 1.40
CA ALA A 20 12.94 20.07 1.17
C ALA A 20 13.27 19.55 -0.23
N HIS A 21 12.58 18.48 -0.68
CA HIS A 21 12.72 17.93 -2.02
C HIS A 21 12.40 18.98 -3.10
N ASP A 22 11.26 19.67 -2.99
CA ASP A 22 10.83 20.71 -3.94
C ASP A 22 11.76 21.93 -3.94
N SER A 23 12.36 22.24 -2.79
CA SER A 23 13.34 23.33 -2.64
C SER A 23 14.78 22.92 -3.00
N GLY A 24 15.05 21.66 -3.35
CA GLY A 24 16.40 21.13 -3.58
C GLY A 24 17.31 21.14 -2.34
N LYS A 25 16.71 21.10 -1.14
CA LYS A 25 17.42 21.02 0.15
C LYS A 25 17.65 19.55 0.53
N PRO A 26 18.71 19.24 1.29
CA PRO A 26 18.96 17.88 1.78
C PRO A 26 17.87 17.44 2.77
N TYR A 27 17.47 16.18 2.68
CA TYR A 27 16.43 15.55 3.52
C TYR A 27 16.76 14.09 3.91
N GLU A 28 17.95 13.60 3.55
CA GLU A 28 18.37 12.20 3.68
C GLU A 28 18.38 11.73 5.14
N GLU A 29 18.81 12.58 6.06
CA GLU A 29 18.79 12.27 7.50
C GLU A 29 17.37 12.08 8.01
N LYS A 30 16.43 12.95 7.60
CA LYS A 30 15.03 12.88 8.01
C LYS A 30 14.33 11.67 7.38
N LEU A 31 14.62 11.39 6.11
CA LEU A 31 14.16 10.18 5.43
C LEU A 31 14.63 8.91 6.16
N LYS A 32 15.90 8.85 6.57
CA LYS A 32 16.45 7.72 7.32
C LYS A 32 15.75 7.54 8.67
N LEU A 33 15.50 8.63 9.39
CA LEU A 33 14.76 8.58 10.65
C LEU A 33 13.32 8.10 10.42
N LEU A 34 12.62 8.61 9.40
CA LEU A 34 11.27 8.18 9.07
C LEU A 34 11.22 6.68 8.77
N LYS A 35 12.10 6.20 7.86
CA LYS A 35 12.26 4.77 7.51
C LYS A 35 12.48 3.86 8.72
N THR A 36 13.18 4.34 9.75
CA THR A 36 13.49 3.54 10.95
C THR A 36 12.30 3.43 11.93
N ASN A 37 11.30 4.31 11.80
CA ASN A 37 10.21 4.42 12.78
C ASN A 37 8.81 4.08 12.23
N VAL A 38 8.70 3.75 10.94
CA VAL A 38 7.45 3.32 10.30
C VAL A 38 7.59 1.88 9.79
N THR A 39 6.46 1.22 9.58
CA THR A 39 6.38 -0.17 9.09
C THR A 39 6.30 -0.29 7.58
N TYR A 40 6.03 0.82 6.89
CA TYR A 40 5.87 0.85 5.44
C TYR A 40 7.16 0.41 4.73
N PRO A 41 7.11 -0.58 3.81
CA PRO A 41 8.30 -1.21 3.25
C PRO A 41 9.11 -0.28 2.36
N ASP A 42 8.46 0.55 1.53
CA ASP A 42 9.13 1.47 0.61
C ASP A 42 8.69 2.93 0.78
N VAL A 43 9.11 3.52 1.90
CA VAL A 43 8.83 4.94 2.22
C VAL A 43 9.36 5.89 1.15
N GLU A 44 10.45 5.51 0.45
CA GLU A 44 11.06 6.37 -0.55
C GLU A 44 10.22 6.43 -1.81
N GLU A 45 9.71 5.29 -2.28
CA GLU A 45 8.82 5.25 -3.44
C GLU A 45 7.55 6.08 -3.18
N LEU A 46 6.94 5.93 -2.00
CA LEU A 46 5.77 6.72 -1.62
C LEU A 46 6.05 8.24 -1.63
N LEU A 47 7.25 8.66 -1.25
CA LEU A 47 7.66 10.07 -1.24
C LEU A 47 8.12 10.61 -2.59
N ARG A 48 8.39 9.75 -3.59
CA ARG A 48 8.76 10.19 -4.95
C ARG A 48 7.58 10.80 -5.71
N HIS A 49 6.36 10.42 -5.35
CA HIS A 49 5.14 10.97 -5.91
C HIS A 49 4.83 12.32 -5.26
N THR A 50 5.52 13.38 -5.72
CA THR A 50 5.41 14.74 -5.16
C THR A 50 4.05 15.39 -5.37
N ASP A 51 3.23 14.83 -6.25
CA ASP A 51 1.84 15.24 -6.49
C ASP A 51 0.89 14.77 -5.38
N GLN A 52 1.30 13.80 -4.55
CA GLN A 52 0.50 13.34 -3.42
C GLN A 52 0.54 14.32 -2.25
N SER A 53 -0.64 14.58 -1.67
CA SER A 53 -0.74 15.42 -0.50
C SER A 53 0.02 14.84 0.69
N VAL A 54 0.54 15.71 1.56
CA VAL A 54 1.15 15.33 2.84
C VAL A 54 0.23 14.41 3.64
N GLU A 55 -1.07 14.70 3.65
CA GLU A 55 -2.07 13.93 4.38
C GLU A 55 -2.19 12.50 3.84
N PHE A 56 -2.25 12.34 2.53
CA PHE A 56 -2.31 11.04 1.88
C PHE A 56 -1.11 10.17 2.29
N VAL A 57 0.09 10.71 2.12
CA VAL A 57 1.34 10.00 2.44
C VAL A 57 1.41 9.69 3.94
N ALA A 58 1.06 10.64 4.81
CA ALA A 58 1.07 10.43 6.25
C ALA A 58 0.08 9.34 6.69
N LYS A 59 -1.15 9.33 6.14
CA LYS A 59 -2.14 8.29 6.40
C LYS A 59 -1.65 6.92 5.90
N ARG A 60 -1.10 6.82 4.68
CA ARG A 60 -0.50 5.59 4.15
C ARG A 60 0.59 5.05 5.09
N LEU A 61 1.52 5.89 5.52
CA LEU A 61 2.60 5.48 6.44
C LEU A 61 2.08 5.07 7.82
N PHE A 62 1.06 5.75 8.34
CA PHE A 62 0.54 5.52 9.68
C PHE A 62 -0.41 4.32 9.77
N HIS A 63 -1.20 4.07 8.72
CA HIS A 63 -2.19 2.98 8.70
C HIS A 63 -1.70 1.72 7.99
N HIS A 64 -0.52 1.76 7.37
CA HIS A 64 0.02 0.59 6.68
C HIS A 64 0.27 -0.58 7.62
N ARG A 65 -0.28 -1.71 7.22
CA ARG A 65 -0.08 -3.01 7.85
C ARG A 65 0.73 -3.88 6.91
N SER A 66 1.89 -4.35 7.38
CA SER A 66 2.64 -5.38 6.66
C SER A 66 1.90 -6.72 6.78
N VAL A 67 1.56 -7.31 5.63
CA VAL A 67 0.86 -8.60 5.51
C VAL A 67 1.72 -9.52 4.66
N LEU A 68 1.85 -10.78 5.06
CA LEU A 68 2.56 -11.83 4.32
C LEU A 68 1.56 -12.80 3.67
N PRO A 69 1.99 -13.58 2.65
CA PRO A 69 1.16 -14.65 2.09
C PRO A 69 0.70 -15.64 3.16
N GLY A 70 -0.62 -15.78 3.29
CA GLY A 70 -1.27 -16.64 4.29
C GLY A 70 -1.65 -15.96 5.61
N ASP A 71 -1.32 -14.67 5.79
CA ASP A 71 -1.78 -13.90 6.95
C ASP A 71 -3.27 -13.53 6.87
N LEU A 72 -3.81 -13.38 5.65
CA LEU A 72 -5.22 -13.16 5.40
C LEU A 72 -5.89 -14.46 4.97
N SER A 73 -7.06 -14.74 5.53
CA SER A 73 -7.94 -15.79 5.06
C SER A 73 -8.49 -15.47 3.67
N ARG A 74 -8.98 -16.50 2.97
CA ARG A 74 -9.64 -16.34 1.67
C ARG A 74 -10.82 -15.37 1.78
N GLU A 75 -11.61 -15.49 2.85
CA GLU A 75 -12.78 -14.64 3.10
C GLU A 75 -12.40 -13.17 3.34
N GLU A 76 -11.30 -12.92 4.06
CA GLU A 76 -10.77 -11.56 4.25
C GLU A 76 -10.28 -10.96 2.93
N LEU A 77 -9.59 -11.75 2.09
CA LEU A 77 -9.16 -11.30 0.75
C LEU A 77 -10.35 -10.94 -0.13
N ILE A 78 -11.40 -11.76 -0.15
CA ILE A 78 -12.61 -11.48 -0.91
C ILE A 78 -13.25 -10.17 -0.46
N GLY A 79 -13.36 -9.96 0.86
CA GLY A 79 -13.91 -8.71 1.39
C GLY A 79 -13.12 -7.47 0.95
N LEU A 80 -11.78 -7.53 0.97
CA LEU A 80 -10.94 -6.42 0.51
C LEU A 80 -11.08 -6.17 -1.01
N VAL A 81 -11.11 -7.25 -1.82
CA VAL A 81 -11.31 -7.13 -3.28
C VAL A 81 -12.68 -6.53 -3.58
N GLU A 82 -13.73 -6.98 -2.89
CA GLU A 82 -15.07 -6.44 -3.06
C GLU A 82 -15.13 -4.95 -2.69
N GLN A 83 -14.51 -4.54 -1.59
CA GLN A 83 -14.42 -3.12 -1.18
C GLN A 83 -13.72 -2.25 -2.24
N LEU A 84 -12.65 -2.78 -2.85
CA LEU A 84 -11.94 -2.11 -3.95
C LEU A 84 -12.81 -1.98 -5.21
N MET A 85 -13.47 -3.06 -5.62
CA MET A 85 -14.35 -3.06 -6.79
C MET A 85 -15.53 -2.09 -6.63
N GLN A 86 -16.00 -1.90 -5.40
CA GLN A 86 -17.10 -0.98 -5.07
C GLN A 86 -16.64 0.47 -4.84
N CYS A 87 -15.33 0.75 -4.87
CA CYS A 87 -14.73 2.03 -4.52
C CYS A 87 -15.25 2.58 -3.17
N SER A 88 -15.34 1.71 -2.15
CA SER A 88 -16.07 2.03 -0.90
C SER A 88 -15.24 2.79 0.15
N GLY A 89 -14.00 3.18 -0.14
CA GLY A 89 -13.09 3.86 0.79
C GLY A 89 -12.50 5.15 0.23
N GLU A 90 -11.80 5.90 1.09
CA GLU A 90 -10.93 6.98 0.63
C GLU A 90 -9.76 6.42 -0.19
N GLU A 91 -9.17 7.25 -1.05
CA GLU A 91 -8.07 6.84 -1.95
C GLU A 91 -6.92 6.14 -1.22
N TRP A 92 -6.51 6.68 -0.07
CA TRP A 92 -5.43 6.11 0.73
C TRP A 92 -5.81 4.77 1.41
N GLU A 93 -7.10 4.55 1.70
CA GLU A 93 -7.60 3.29 2.26
C GLU A 93 -7.55 2.20 1.20
N MET A 94 -8.04 2.52 0.00
CA MET A 94 -8.03 1.62 -1.15
C MET A 94 -6.60 1.22 -1.51
N ASP A 95 -5.66 2.15 -1.50
CA ASP A 95 -4.25 1.88 -1.71
C ASP A 95 -3.66 0.91 -0.66
N ILE A 96 -4.06 1.03 0.61
CA ILE A 96 -3.66 0.09 1.66
C ILE A 96 -4.28 -1.29 1.43
N TRP A 97 -5.56 -1.35 1.05
CA TRP A 97 -6.21 -2.63 0.73
C TRP A 97 -5.53 -3.32 -0.45
N LEU A 98 -5.15 -2.56 -1.48
CA LEU A 98 -4.44 -3.07 -2.64
C LEU A 98 -3.05 -3.61 -2.26
N ASP A 99 -2.29 -2.90 -1.44
CA ASP A 99 -1.00 -3.38 -0.91
C ASP A 99 -1.17 -4.69 -0.14
N MET A 100 -2.20 -4.79 0.71
CA MET A 100 -2.50 -6.00 1.48
C MET A 100 -2.85 -7.18 0.57
N ILE A 101 -3.70 -6.95 -0.43
CA ILE A 101 -4.11 -7.98 -1.41
C ILE A 101 -2.90 -8.48 -2.20
N THR A 102 -2.13 -7.56 -2.79
CA THR A 102 -0.97 -7.90 -3.63
C THR A 102 0.14 -8.59 -2.83
N SER A 103 0.33 -8.22 -1.56
CA SER A 103 1.29 -8.89 -0.66
C SER A 103 0.83 -10.27 -0.18
N SER A 104 -0.46 -10.58 -0.27
CA SER A 104 -1.02 -11.84 0.24
C SER A 104 -1.02 -13.00 -0.76
N VAL A 105 -0.84 -12.70 -2.06
CA VAL A 105 -0.90 -13.71 -3.13
C VAL A 105 0.41 -13.73 -3.92
N ALA A 106 0.70 -14.86 -4.55
CA ALA A 106 1.86 -15.01 -5.43
C ALA A 106 1.60 -14.53 -6.86
N ASP A 107 0.33 -14.31 -7.23
CA ASP A 107 -0.07 -13.87 -8.57
C ASP A 107 0.24 -12.37 -8.77
N PRO A 108 1.19 -12.02 -9.66
CA PRO A 108 1.51 -10.62 -9.93
C PRO A 108 0.37 -9.86 -10.63
N SER A 109 -0.60 -10.56 -11.24
CA SER A 109 -1.67 -9.98 -12.03
C SER A 109 -2.98 -9.77 -11.27
N ILE A 110 -3.01 -9.99 -9.95
CA ILE A 110 -4.24 -9.81 -9.17
C ILE A 110 -4.82 -8.39 -9.28
N SER A 111 -3.97 -7.36 -9.33
CA SER A 111 -4.42 -5.98 -9.51
C SER A 111 -5.07 -5.75 -10.89
N ASP A 112 -4.54 -6.38 -11.94
CA ASP A 112 -5.11 -6.31 -13.28
C ASP A 112 -6.51 -6.94 -13.32
N TYR A 113 -6.72 -8.04 -12.60
CA TYR A 113 -8.06 -8.66 -12.53
C TYR A 113 -9.10 -7.75 -11.86
N ILE A 114 -8.67 -6.88 -10.94
CA ILE A 114 -9.56 -5.96 -10.22
C ILE A 114 -9.91 -4.74 -11.09
N PHE A 115 -8.92 -4.14 -11.76
CA PHE A 115 -9.09 -2.83 -12.41
C PHE A 115 -9.23 -2.90 -13.94
N TRP A 116 -8.69 -3.93 -14.57
CA TRP A 116 -8.47 -3.99 -16.02
C TRP A 116 -8.92 -5.33 -16.64
N SER A 117 -9.78 -6.08 -15.95
CA SER A 117 -10.30 -7.34 -16.49
C SER A 117 -11.29 -7.08 -17.64
N ASP A 118 -11.08 -7.77 -18.75
CA ASP A 118 -12.06 -7.86 -19.84
C ASP A 118 -13.23 -8.81 -19.50
N GLU A 119 -13.06 -9.64 -18.45
CA GLU A 119 -14.05 -10.56 -17.91
C GLU A 119 -14.76 -9.93 -16.69
N ASP A 120 -16.07 -10.13 -16.58
CA ASP A 120 -16.88 -9.68 -15.43
C ASP A 120 -16.71 -10.66 -14.26
N LEU A 121 -15.51 -10.66 -13.67
CA LEU A 121 -15.13 -11.57 -12.58
C LEU A 121 -15.68 -11.06 -11.25
N SER A 122 -16.25 -11.97 -10.45
CA SER A 122 -16.58 -11.67 -9.06
C SER A 122 -15.33 -11.58 -8.18
N ALA A 123 -15.44 -10.94 -7.01
CA ALA A 123 -14.35 -10.88 -6.04
C ALA A 123 -13.85 -12.29 -5.65
N GLU A 124 -14.77 -13.26 -5.53
CA GLU A 124 -14.43 -14.67 -5.27
C GLU A 124 -13.63 -15.29 -6.41
N GLU A 125 -14.02 -15.06 -7.66
CA GLU A 125 -13.31 -15.61 -8.83
C GLU A 125 -11.90 -15.02 -8.97
N ILE A 126 -11.76 -13.72 -8.71
CA ILE A 126 -10.46 -13.02 -8.68
C ILE A 126 -9.54 -13.65 -7.63
N VAL A 127 -10.03 -13.81 -6.40
CA VAL A 127 -9.23 -14.37 -5.29
C VAL A 127 -8.89 -15.84 -5.55
N ASP A 128 -9.84 -16.64 -6.02
CA ASP A 128 -9.60 -18.05 -6.33
C ASP A 128 -8.56 -18.22 -7.45
N LYS A 129 -8.63 -17.38 -8.48
CA LYS A 129 -7.65 -17.35 -9.58
C LYS A 129 -6.25 -17.02 -9.06
N ALA A 130 -6.14 -15.98 -8.25
CA ALA A 130 -4.86 -15.55 -7.71
C ALA A 130 -4.24 -16.54 -6.71
N LEU A 131 -5.06 -17.21 -5.88
CA LEU A 131 -4.59 -18.25 -4.96
C LEU A 131 -4.22 -19.55 -5.68
N ALA A 132 -4.83 -19.83 -6.83
CA ALA A 132 -4.49 -20.99 -7.66
C ALA A 132 -3.23 -20.77 -8.52
N TYR A 133 -2.75 -19.53 -8.65
CA TYR A 133 -1.57 -19.18 -9.43
C TYR A 133 -0.33 -19.92 -8.92
N LYS A 134 0.45 -20.45 -9.88
CA LYS A 134 1.73 -21.13 -9.61
C LYS A 134 2.83 -20.40 -10.35
N PRO A 135 3.74 -19.72 -9.65
CA PRO A 135 4.88 -19.06 -10.28
C PRO A 135 5.66 -20.04 -11.16
N ILE A 136 5.97 -19.62 -12.38
CA ILE A 136 6.88 -20.37 -13.25
C ILE A 136 8.30 -20.09 -12.76
N LEU A 137 8.96 -21.11 -12.22
CA LEU A 137 10.38 -21.03 -11.90
C LEU A 137 11.16 -21.06 -13.22
N LEU A 138 11.78 -19.92 -13.58
CA LEU A 138 12.66 -19.77 -14.73
C LEU A 138 14.12 -20.04 -14.37
#